data_AF-A0AA35RV43-F1
#
_entry.id   AF-A0AA35RV43-F1
#
_cell.length_a   1.000
_cell.length_b   1.000
_cell.length_c   1.000
_cell.angle_alpha   90.00
_cell.angle_beta   90.00
_cell.angle_gamma   90.00
#
_symmetry.space_group_name_H-M   'P 1'
#
loop_
_entity.id
_entity.type
_entity.pdbx_description
1 polymer ?
#
loop_
_entity_poly.entity_id
_entity_poly.type
_entity_poly.pdbx_seq_one_letter_code
_entity_poly.pdbx_strand_id
1 'polypeptide(L)'
;MMGKHSNIILIDATDDRILESLKTPTLAKEVVARAAETELWDAYQQVITYFDPKHVSPQLFTDGNEPIAVSALPLQQFPNATSQAFDTMSDAFCAYYDAITLKEHIASEHRTLTQALKKQKGILRRKAKALQTDLERAEKSDDYRIQGELILANLHTITRGQTQVELQNYYSPELEKLTIHLNPEQTPSDNAQAYFKKYTKAKRGRSRIQQLISDLDADQETLQLYTSKLESADTLEALQRLRAELSRAAISRHNSVESRSRW
;
A
#
# COMPACT_ATOMS: atom_id res chain seq x y z
N MET A 1 -22.10 4.12 14.23
CA MET A 1 -22.12 5.58 13.98
C MET A 1 -22.89 5.80 12.68
N MET A 2 -24.18 6.12 12.76
CA MET A 2 -25.00 6.44 11.59
C MET A 2 -24.69 7.88 11.16
N GLY A 3 -24.34 8.05 9.88
CA GLY A 3 -24.13 9.35 9.27
C GLY A 3 -25.42 10.18 9.25
N LYS A 4 -25.31 11.46 9.58
CA LYS A 4 -26.39 12.43 9.79
C LYS A 4 -27.09 12.94 8.51
N HIS A 5 -27.11 12.18 7.41
CA HIS A 5 -27.55 12.71 6.10
C HIS A 5 -28.44 11.77 5.27
N SER A 6 -29.36 11.04 5.88
CA SER A 6 -30.37 10.31 5.12
C SER A 6 -31.64 11.15 4.96
N ASN A 7 -31.74 11.87 3.85
CA ASN A 7 -32.99 12.51 3.37
C ASN A 7 -33.84 11.42 2.70
N ILE A 8 -34.57 10.65 3.50
CA ILE A 8 -35.42 9.55 3.03
C ILE A 8 -36.84 9.81 3.51
N ILE A 9 -37.77 10.04 2.57
CA ILE A 9 -39.20 10.14 2.84
C ILE A 9 -39.81 8.76 2.58
N LEU A 10 -40.12 8.02 3.65
CA LEU A 10 -40.93 6.81 3.57
C LEU A 10 -42.40 7.21 3.75
N ILE A 11 -43.23 6.97 2.75
CA ILE A 11 -44.68 7.13 2.85
C ILE A 11 -45.25 5.76 3.22
N ASP A 12 -45.46 5.52 4.52
CA ASP A 12 -46.31 4.44 5.02
C ASP A 12 -47.57 5.08 5.60
N ALA A 13 -48.73 4.81 4.98
CA ALA A 13 -49.98 5.57 5.13
C ALA A 13 -50.70 5.42 6.49
N THR A 14 -50.05 4.91 7.53
CA THR A 14 -50.71 4.63 8.83
C THR A 14 -49.96 5.06 10.08
N ASP A 15 -48.84 5.79 9.98
CA ASP A 15 -47.98 6.10 11.15
C ASP A 15 -47.77 7.61 11.36
N ASP A 16 -47.90 8.08 12.62
CA ASP A 16 -47.66 9.47 13.05
C ASP A 16 -46.22 9.95 12.78
N ARG A 17 -45.33 9.04 12.36
CA ARG A 17 -43.97 9.28 11.87
C ARG A 17 -43.94 10.10 10.58
N ILE A 18 -45.01 10.15 9.80
CA ILE A 18 -45.12 11.00 8.59
C ILE A 18 -45.07 12.49 8.95
N LEU A 19 -45.69 12.90 10.06
CA LEU A 19 -45.64 14.30 10.52
C LEU A 19 -44.24 14.68 11.03
N GLU A 20 -43.44 13.72 11.51
CA GLU A 20 -42.03 13.94 11.82
C GLU A 20 -41.14 13.94 10.58
N SER A 21 -41.45 13.20 9.51
CA SER A 21 -40.74 13.33 8.23
C SER A 21 -41.05 14.63 7.49
N LEU A 22 -42.19 15.28 7.78
CA LEU A 22 -42.46 16.67 7.35
C LEU A 22 -41.60 17.70 8.11
N LYS A 23 -41.02 17.34 9.26
CA LYS A 23 -40.01 18.16 9.97
C LYS A 23 -38.59 17.98 9.41
N THR A 24 -38.40 17.12 8.40
CA THR A 24 -37.13 17.03 7.69
C THR A 24 -36.93 18.30 6.86
N PRO A 25 -35.78 18.99 6.92
CA PRO A 25 -35.55 20.26 6.23
C PRO A 25 -35.78 20.23 4.71
N THR A 26 -35.92 19.07 4.09
CA THR A 26 -35.97 18.83 2.64
C THR A 26 -37.24 19.28 1.96
N LEU A 27 -38.43 19.04 2.52
CA LEU A 27 -39.68 19.49 1.89
C LEU A 27 -39.87 21.00 2.03
N ALA A 28 -39.54 21.55 3.20
CA ALA A 28 -39.53 23.00 3.40
C ALA A 28 -38.54 23.69 2.45
N LYS A 29 -37.32 23.12 2.29
CA LYS A 29 -36.35 23.61 1.31
C LYS A 29 -36.83 23.49 -0.13
N GLU A 30 -37.56 22.42 -0.47
CA GLU A 30 -38.15 22.26 -1.79
C GLU A 30 -39.22 23.33 -2.08
N VAL A 31 -40.11 23.60 -1.13
CA VAL A 31 -41.11 24.66 -1.24
C VAL A 31 -40.43 26.02 -1.40
N VAL A 32 -39.40 26.31 -0.60
CA VAL A 32 -38.61 27.55 -0.71
C VAL A 32 -37.89 27.63 -2.06
N ALA A 33 -37.33 26.53 -2.57
CA ALA A 33 -36.67 26.50 -3.86
C ALA A 33 -37.64 26.80 -5.01
N ARG A 34 -38.82 26.17 -5.00
CA ARG A 34 -39.88 26.42 -6.00
C ARG A 34 -40.44 27.84 -5.93
N ALA A 35 -40.55 28.39 -4.72
CA ALA A 35 -41.01 29.77 -4.50
C ALA A 35 -40.04 30.84 -5.06
N ALA A 36 -38.89 30.45 -5.61
CA ALA A 36 -38.06 31.37 -6.41
C ALA A 36 -38.74 31.76 -7.74
N GLU A 37 -39.65 30.92 -8.25
CA GLU A 37 -40.33 31.11 -9.55
C GLU A 37 -41.85 31.33 -9.41
N THR A 38 -42.40 31.22 -8.21
CA THR A 38 -43.84 31.36 -7.93
C THR A 38 -44.12 31.81 -6.49
N GLU A 39 -45.37 32.12 -6.15
CA GLU A 39 -45.75 32.47 -4.78
C GLU A 39 -45.60 31.27 -3.82
N LEU A 40 -45.27 31.55 -2.55
CA LEU A 40 -44.99 30.49 -1.57
C LEU A 40 -46.15 29.49 -1.43
N TRP A 41 -47.40 30.00 -1.47
CA TRP A 41 -48.59 29.15 -1.40
C TRP A 41 -48.72 28.24 -2.62
N ASP A 42 -48.44 28.74 -3.82
CA ASP A 42 -48.52 27.97 -5.05
C ASP A 42 -47.40 26.92 -5.09
N ALA A 43 -46.18 27.28 -4.69
CA ALA A 43 -45.06 26.35 -4.52
C ALA A 43 -45.41 25.22 -3.53
N TYR A 44 -46.05 25.55 -2.42
CA TYR A 44 -46.54 24.57 -1.45
C TYR A 44 -47.59 23.64 -2.06
N GLN A 45 -48.59 24.19 -2.76
CA GLN A 45 -49.61 23.39 -3.44
C GLN A 45 -49.01 22.44 -4.47
N GLN A 46 -48.03 22.89 -5.26
CA GLN A 46 -47.31 22.04 -6.22
C GLN A 46 -46.60 20.86 -5.57
N VAL A 47 -46.04 21.03 -4.36
CA VAL A 47 -45.40 19.94 -3.61
C VAL A 47 -46.45 18.97 -3.06
N ILE A 48 -47.55 19.49 -2.51
CA ILE A 48 -48.63 18.68 -1.94
C ILE A 48 -49.31 17.78 -2.98
N THR A 49 -49.38 18.18 -4.25
CA THR A 49 -49.94 17.34 -5.33
C THR A 49 -49.29 15.95 -5.44
N TYR A 50 -47.98 15.85 -5.14
CA TYR A 50 -47.24 14.59 -5.22
C TYR A 50 -47.56 13.60 -4.09
N PHE A 51 -48.37 13.99 -3.10
CA PHE A 51 -48.89 13.08 -2.07
C PHE A 51 -50.13 12.30 -2.55
N ASP A 52 -50.71 12.65 -3.71
CA ASP A 52 -51.65 11.77 -4.41
C ASP A 52 -50.86 10.63 -5.08
N PRO A 53 -51.17 9.35 -4.79
CA PRO A 53 -50.52 8.19 -5.40
C PRO A 53 -50.46 8.23 -6.94
N LYS A 54 -51.38 8.94 -7.61
CA LYS A 54 -51.38 9.09 -9.07
C LYS A 54 -50.28 10.01 -9.61
N HIS A 55 -49.73 10.87 -8.76
CA HIS A 55 -48.74 11.88 -9.12
C HIS A 55 -47.34 11.56 -8.59
N VAL A 56 -47.18 10.49 -7.80
CA VAL A 56 -45.88 10.05 -7.28
C VAL A 56 -44.92 9.76 -8.43
N SER A 57 -43.70 10.30 -8.32
CA SER A 57 -42.60 10.08 -9.25
C SER A 57 -41.37 9.65 -8.46
N PRO A 58 -41.15 8.33 -8.27
CA PRO A 58 -39.97 7.83 -7.58
C PRO A 58 -38.71 8.17 -8.35
N GLN A 59 -37.78 8.87 -7.71
CA GLN A 59 -36.55 9.36 -8.34
C GLN A 59 -35.35 9.27 -7.41
N LEU A 60 -34.21 8.87 -7.97
CA LEU A 60 -32.89 9.00 -7.37
C LEU A 60 -32.22 10.26 -7.92
N PHE A 61 -31.67 11.09 -7.04
CA PHE A 61 -30.89 12.28 -7.39
C PHE A 61 -29.41 12.03 -7.13
N THR A 62 -28.58 12.42 -8.09
CA THR A 62 -27.13 12.27 -8.04
C THR A 62 -26.42 13.60 -8.32
N ASP A 63 -25.35 13.89 -7.59
CA ASP A 63 -24.39 14.94 -7.91
C ASP A 63 -23.16 14.28 -8.54
N GLY A 64 -23.03 14.38 -9.86
CA GLY A 64 -22.11 13.52 -10.63
C GLY A 64 -22.46 12.04 -10.45
N ASN A 65 -21.57 11.28 -9.80
CA ASN A 65 -21.78 9.86 -9.49
C ASN A 65 -22.20 9.61 -8.02
N GLU A 66 -22.38 10.65 -7.22
CA GLU A 66 -22.72 10.51 -5.80
C GLU A 66 -24.23 10.58 -5.59
N PRO A 67 -24.86 9.54 -5.02
CA PRO A 67 -26.29 9.58 -4.70
C PRO A 67 -26.55 10.53 -3.51
N ILE A 68 -27.38 11.56 -3.73
CA ILE A 68 -27.63 12.62 -2.74
C ILE A 68 -29.02 12.57 -2.11
N ALA A 69 -30.02 12.06 -2.83
CA ALA A 69 -31.39 11.97 -2.32
C ALA A 69 -32.23 10.95 -3.10
N VAL A 70 -33.24 10.40 -2.43
CA VAL A 70 -34.34 9.66 -3.07
C VAL A 70 -35.63 10.39 -2.72
N SER A 71 -36.52 10.57 -3.70
CA SER A 71 -37.74 11.35 -3.51
C SER A 71 -38.91 10.77 -4.30
N ALA A 72 -40.12 11.01 -3.78
CA ALA A 72 -41.40 10.70 -4.45
C ALA A 72 -41.85 11.82 -5.39
N LEU A 73 -41.11 12.93 -5.43
CA LEU A 73 -41.37 14.08 -6.27
C LEU A 73 -40.07 14.63 -6.86
N PRO A 74 -40.14 15.30 -8.03
CA PRO A 74 -39.02 16.06 -8.57
C PRO A 74 -38.52 17.12 -7.57
N LEU A 75 -37.21 17.20 -7.34
CA LEU A 75 -36.60 18.16 -6.41
C LEU A 75 -35.88 19.27 -7.18
N GLN A 76 -36.34 20.51 -7.02
CA GLN A 76 -35.70 21.71 -7.57
C GLN A 76 -34.62 22.28 -6.64
N GLN A 77 -34.62 21.90 -5.35
CA GLN A 77 -33.60 22.34 -4.40
C GLN A 77 -32.17 21.87 -4.73
N PHE A 78 -32.02 20.95 -5.70
CA PHE A 78 -30.74 20.45 -6.20
C PHE A 78 -30.57 20.80 -7.70
N PRO A 79 -30.28 22.07 -8.04
CA PRO A 79 -30.30 22.54 -9.44
C PRO A 79 -29.24 21.90 -10.34
N ASN A 80 -28.16 21.39 -9.75
CA ASN A 80 -27.06 20.74 -10.49
C ASN A 80 -27.13 19.21 -10.44
N ALA A 81 -28.13 18.64 -9.74
CA ALA A 81 -28.26 17.20 -9.64
C ALA A 81 -28.93 16.63 -10.89
N THR A 82 -28.48 15.45 -11.29
CA THR A 82 -29.17 14.62 -12.26
C THR A 82 -30.21 13.75 -11.54
N SER A 83 -31.33 13.47 -12.19
CA SER A 83 -32.38 12.61 -11.65
C SER A 83 -32.60 11.39 -12.55
N GLN A 84 -32.83 10.25 -11.91
CA GLN A 84 -33.21 9.00 -12.57
C GLN A 84 -34.56 8.54 -12.00
N ALA A 85 -35.54 8.33 -12.88
CA ALA A 85 -36.86 7.83 -12.49
C ALA A 85 -36.88 6.30 -12.35
N PHE A 86 -37.74 5.82 -11.45
CA PHE A 86 -37.96 4.41 -11.16
C PHE A 86 -39.45 4.10 -11.09
N ASP A 87 -39.81 2.83 -11.30
CA ASP A 87 -41.20 2.38 -11.25
C ASP A 87 -41.76 2.44 -9.83
N THR A 88 -40.94 2.14 -8.82
CA THR A 88 -41.34 2.18 -7.42
C THR A 88 -40.32 2.90 -6.55
N MET A 89 -40.79 3.38 -5.40
CA MET A 89 -39.92 3.95 -4.36
C MET A 89 -38.92 2.93 -3.83
N SER A 90 -39.32 1.66 -3.74
CA SER A 90 -38.44 0.57 -3.34
C SER A 90 -37.27 0.41 -4.32
N ASP A 91 -37.53 0.46 -5.63
CA ASP A 91 -36.47 0.35 -6.64
C ASP A 91 -35.49 1.53 -6.57
N ALA A 92 -36.00 2.75 -6.34
CA ALA A 92 -35.15 3.93 -6.15
C ALA A 92 -34.27 3.81 -4.88
N PHE A 93 -34.80 3.29 -3.78
CA PHE A 93 -34.02 3.03 -2.57
C PHE A 93 -32.99 1.92 -2.78
N CYS A 94 -33.34 0.84 -3.48
CA CYS A 94 -32.39 -0.21 -3.83
C CYS A 94 -31.21 0.37 -4.61
N ALA A 95 -31.47 1.15 -5.66
CA ALA A 95 -30.41 1.79 -6.46
C ALA A 95 -29.54 2.75 -5.62
N TYR A 96 -30.14 3.52 -4.71
CA TYR A 96 -29.42 4.40 -3.77
C TYR A 96 -28.46 3.62 -2.87
N TYR A 97 -28.96 2.57 -2.20
CA TYR A 97 -28.15 1.77 -1.29
C TYR A 97 -27.11 0.92 -2.01
N ASP A 98 -27.39 0.44 -3.22
CA ASP A 98 -26.42 -0.26 -4.05
C ASP A 98 -25.24 0.66 -4.41
N ALA A 99 -25.53 1.90 -4.81
CA ALA A 99 -24.49 2.89 -5.12
C ALA A 99 -23.62 3.24 -3.90
N ILE A 100 -24.24 3.42 -2.72
CA ILE A 100 -23.51 3.65 -1.46
C ILE A 100 -22.64 2.44 -1.10
N THR A 101 -23.23 1.25 -1.13
CA THR A 101 -22.53 0.00 -0.75
C THR A 101 -21.35 -0.25 -1.69
N LEU A 102 -21.52 0.01 -2.99
CA LEU A 102 -20.44 -0.09 -3.97
C LEU A 102 -19.29 0.89 -3.67
N LYS A 103 -19.61 2.16 -3.36
CA LYS A 103 -18.61 3.17 -2.99
C LYS A 103 -17.84 2.78 -1.74
N GLU A 104 -18.54 2.29 -0.72
CA GLU A 104 -17.92 1.79 0.52
C GLU A 104 -17.04 0.56 0.26
N HIS A 105 -17.49 -0.35 -0.60
CA HIS A 105 -16.73 -1.54 -0.97
C HIS A 105 -15.44 -1.16 -1.72
N ILE A 106 -15.51 -0.27 -2.71
CA ILE A 106 -14.33 0.25 -3.43
C ILE A 106 -13.36 0.89 -2.43
N ALA A 107 -13.84 1.76 -1.54
CA ALA A 107 -12.99 2.41 -0.54
C ALA A 107 -12.35 1.40 0.43
N SER A 108 -13.10 0.38 0.85
CA SER A 108 -12.63 -0.70 1.71
C SER A 108 -11.52 -1.52 1.03
N GLU A 109 -11.69 -1.89 -0.23
CA GLU A 109 -10.68 -2.63 -0.97
C GLU A 109 -9.43 -1.79 -1.23
N HIS A 110 -9.60 -0.51 -1.57
CA HIS A 110 -8.48 0.42 -1.75
C HIS A 110 -7.62 0.52 -0.48
N ARG A 111 -8.27 0.66 0.69
CA ARG A 111 -7.58 0.65 2.00
C ARG A 111 -6.87 -0.67 2.27
N THR A 112 -7.50 -1.80 1.96
CA THR A 112 -6.93 -3.14 2.16
C THR A 112 -5.67 -3.33 1.33
N LEU A 113 -5.73 -3.02 0.04
CA LEU A 113 -4.58 -3.10 -0.87
C LEU A 113 -3.47 -2.13 -0.48
N THR A 114 -3.81 -0.90 -0.09
CA THR A 114 -2.85 0.09 0.42
C THR A 114 -2.10 -0.45 1.64
N GLN A 115 -2.80 -1.03 2.61
CA GLN A 115 -2.18 -1.62 3.80
C GLN A 115 -1.27 -2.80 3.43
N ALA A 116 -1.68 -3.66 2.50
CA ALA A 116 -0.88 -4.78 2.03
C ALA A 116 0.43 -4.31 1.37
N LEU A 117 0.36 -3.33 0.46
CA LEU A 117 1.53 -2.75 -0.21
C LEU A 117 2.46 -2.06 0.80
N LYS A 118 1.92 -1.30 1.76
CA LYS A 118 2.70 -0.65 2.83
C LYS A 118 3.44 -1.68 3.69
N LYS A 119 2.78 -2.80 4.03
CA LYS A 119 3.40 -3.92 4.76
C LYS A 119 4.57 -4.50 3.96
N GLN A 120 4.37 -4.77 2.68
CA GLN A 120 5.43 -5.29 1.81
C GLN A 120 6.60 -4.32 1.66
N LYS A 121 6.33 -3.03 1.47
CA LYS A 121 7.36 -1.97 1.46
C LYS A 121 8.20 -1.99 2.74
N GLY A 122 7.56 -2.16 3.89
CA GLY A 122 8.23 -2.29 5.19
C GLY A 122 9.14 -3.53 5.29
N ILE A 123 8.71 -4.66 4.72
CA ILE A 123 9.52 -5.89 4.66
C ILE A 123 10.76 -5.67 3.78
N LEU A 124 10.56 -5.16 2.56
CA LEU A 124 11.66 -4.90 1.62
C LEU A 124 12.67 -3.91 2.20
N ARG A 125 12.21 -2.84 2.87
CA ARG A 125 13.09 -1.87 3.54
C ARG A 125 13.96 -2.50 4.62
N ARG A 126 13.40 -3.41 5.43
CA ARG A 126 14.19 -4.14 6.45
C ARG A 126 15.22 -5.07 5.81
N LYS A 127 14.84 -5.77 4.73
CA LYS A 127 15.74 -6.63 3.95
C LYS A 127 16.88 -5.82 3.33
N ALA A 128 16.58 -4.65 2.75
CA ALA A 128 17.58 -3.71 2.21
C ALA A 128 18.61 -3.33 3.27
N LYS A 129 18.14 -2.90 4.45
CA LYS A 129 19.04 -2.51 5.55
C LYS A 129 19.94 -3.66 6.00
N ALA A 130 19.39 -4.87 6.13
CA ALA A 130 20.19 -6.04 6.51
C ALA A 130 21.27 -6.37 5.46
N LEU A 131 20.89 -6.42 4.17
CA LEU A 131 21.83 -6.68 3.08
C LEU A 131 22.91 -5.61 2.97
N GLN A 132 22.56 -4.33 3.20
CA GLN A 132 23.54 -3.24 3.23
C GLN A 132 24.56 -3.42 4.36
N THR A 133 24.10 -3.76 5.57
CA THR A 133 25.00 -4.05 6.69
C THR A 133 25.89 -5.27 6.42
N ASP A 134 25.35 -6.31 5.77
CA ASP A 134 26.13 -7.49 5.41
C ASP A 134 27.15 -7.18 4.29
N LEU A 135 26.81 -6.29 3.35
CA LEU A 135 27.73 -5.81 2.33
C LEU A 135 28.89 -5.03 2.95
N GLU A 136 28.62 -4.09 3.85
CA GLU A 136 29.66 -3.33 4.58
C GLU A 136 30.61 -4.26 5.37
N ARG A 137 30.05 -5.31 6.00
CA ARG A 137 30.86 -6.33 6.69
C ARG A 137 31.71 -7.13 5.71
N ALA A 138 31.18 -7.44 4.53
CA ALA A 138 31.90 -8.14 3.48
C ALA A 138 32.99 -7.25 2.86
N GLU A 139 32.81 -5.94 2.78
CA GLU A 139 33.84 -5.01 2.27
C GLU A 139 35.03 -4.89 3.22
N LYS A 140 34.78 -4.89 4.54
CA LYS A 140 35.84 -4.98 5.55
C LYS A 140 36.64 -6.29 5.50
N SER A 141 36.20 -7.28 4.71
CA SER A 141 36.96 -8.53 4.55
C SER A 141 38.21 -8.39 3.67
N ASP A 142 38.36 -7.27 2.96
CA ASP A 142 39.59 -6.95 2.23
C ASP A 142 40.79 -6.82 3.17
N ASP A 143 40.56 -6.50 4.45
CA ASP A 143 41.58 -6.51 5.51
C ASP A 143 42.24 -7.88 5.64
N TYR A 144 41.49 -8.98 5.46
CA TYR A 144 42.05 -10.33 5.50
C TYR A 144 42.98 -10.61 4.32
N ARG A 145 42.72 -10.00 3.14
CA ARG A 145 43.62 -10.10 1.99
C ARG A 145 44.93 -9.37 2.28
N ILE A 146 44.84 -8.13 2.77
CA ILE A 146 46.00 -7.32 3.14
C ILE A 146 46.84 -8.03 4.20
N GLN A 147 46.20 -8.57 5.25
CA GLN A 147 46.89 -9.33 6.30
C GLN A 147 47.63 -10.55 5.76
N GLY A 148 46.99 -11.34 4.87
CA GLY A 148 47.63 -12.49 4.23
C GLY A 148 48.83 -12.10 3.36
N GLU A 149 48.74 -11.00 2.61
CA GLU A 149 49.82 -10.47 1.77
C GLU A 149 51.00 -9.94 2.59
N LEU A 150 50.72 -9.21 3.68
CA LEU A 150 51.75 -8.72 4.59
C LEU A 150 52.52 -9.88 5.25
N ILE A 151 51.83 -10.94 5.67
CA ILE A 151 52.48 -12.15 6.21
C ILE A 151 53.39 -12.79 5.15
N LEU A 152 52.90 -12.95 3.90
CA LEU A 152 53.70 -13.52 2.81
C LEU A 152 54.95 -12.69 2.48
N ALA A 153 54.83 -11.36 2.47
CA ALA A 153 55.96 -10.46 2.22
C ALA A 153 57.02 -10.52 3.33
N ASN A 154 56.63 -10.89 4.55
CA ASN A 154 57.47 -10.88 5.74
C ASN A 154 57.75 -12.30 6.29
N LEU A 155 57.64 -13.36 5.48
CA LEU A 155 57.84 -14.74 5.93
C LEU A 155 59.19 -14.97 6.63
N HIS A 156 60.23 -14.21 6.25
CA HIS A 156 61.58 -14.30 6.82
C HIS A 156 61.71 -13.70 8.23
N THR A 157 60.77 -12.83 8.64
CA THR A 157 60.79 -12.19 9.97
C THR A 157 59.86 -12.87 10.97
N ILE A 158 58.92 -13.70 10.50
CA ILE A 158 57.91 -14.37 11.32
C ILE A 158 58.38 -15.78 11.69
N THR A 159 58.36 -16.10 12.98
CA THR A 159 58.71 -17.43 13.48
C THR A 159 57.48 -18.21 13.93
N ARG A 160 57.53 -19.54 13.78
CA ARG A 160 56.47 -20.42 14.28
C ARG A 160 56.36 -20.32 15.80
N GLY A 161 55.14 -20.34 16.32
CA GLY A 161 54.85 -20.20 17.76
C GLY A 161 54.47 -18.78 18.19
N GLN A 162 54.61 -17.77 17.31
CA GLN A 162 54.13 -16.41 17.59
C GLN A 162 52.59 -16.36 17.58
N THR A 163 52.01 -15.58 18.49
CA THR A 163 50.56 -15.33 18.58
C THR A 163 50.13 -14.06 17.84
N GLN A 164 51.06 -13.15 17.55
CA GLN A 164 50.85 -11.94 16.77
C GLN A 164 52.16 -11.41 16.18
N VAL A 165 52.06 -10.58 15.15
CA VAL A 165 53.17 -9.84 14.55
C VAL A 165 52.76 -8.41 14.19
N GLU A 166 53.65 -7.44 14.36
CA GLU A 166 53.49 -6.07 13.85
C GLU A 166 54.23 -5.93 12.52
N LEU A 167 53.49 -5.64 11.44
CA LEU A 167 54.04 -5.47 10.09
C LEU A 167 53.69 -4.09 9.56
N GLN A 168 54.58 -3.52 8.76
CA GLN A 168 54.29 -2.23 8.12
C GLN A 168 53.23 -2.40 7.03
N ASN A 169 52.15 -1.62 7.11
CA ASN A 169 51.06 -1.68 6.15
C ASN A 169 51.33 -0.74 4.96
N TYR A 170 51.94 -1.28 3.90
CA TYR A 170 52.21 -0.54 2.67
C TYR A 170 50.94 -0.16 1.87
N TYR A 171 49.76 -0.64 2.28
CA TYR A 171 48.47 -0.23 1.73
C TYR A 171 47.87 0.97 2.45
N SER A 172 48.41 1.37 3.61
CA SER A 172 48.02 2.60 4.31
C SER A 172 48.81 3.79 3.74
N PRO A 173 48.15 4.93 3.41
CA PRO A 173 48.84 6.15 2.98
C PRO A 173 49.89 6.65 3.97
N GLU A 174 49.68 6.36 5.26
CA GLU A 174 50.51 6.79 6.38
C GLU A 174 51.57 5.73 6.78
N LEU A 175 51.61 4.59 6.07
CA LEU A 175 52.53 3.48 6.31
C LEU A 175 52.53 2.97 7.75
N GLU A 176 51.36 3.03 8.41
CA GLU A 176 51.17 2.60 9.79
C GLU A 176 51.51 1.11 9.98
N LYS A 177 51.90 0.73 11.20
CA LYS A 177 52.08 -0.68 11.56
C LYS A 177 50.73 -1.33 11.85
N LEU A 178 50.47 -2.46 11.20
CA LEU A 178 49.30 -3.31 11.45
C LEU A 178 49.70 -4.49 12.33
N THR A 179 48.98 -4.69 13.43
CA THR A 179 49.11 -5.90 14.26
C THR A 179 48.25 -7.01 13.66
N ILE A 180 48.84 -8.17 13.38
CA ILE A 180 48.18 -9.33 12.79
C ILE A 180 48.29 -10.52 13.76
N HIS A 181 47.16 -11.11 14.13
CA HIS A 181 47.13 -12.30 14.97
C HIS A 181 47.48 -13.56 14.18
N LEU A 182 48.30 -14.42 14.77
CA LEU A 182 48.76 -15.66 14.15
C LEU A 182 48.28 -16.84 15.01
N ASN A 183 48.02 -17.97 14.36
CA ASN A 183 47.90 -19.25 15.03
C ASN A 183 49.33 -19.79 15.29
N PRO A 184 49.76 -19.93 16.55
CA PRO A 184 51.10 -20.37 16.89
C PRO A 184 51.40 -21.81 16.44
N GLU A 185 50.38 -22.64 16.26
CA GLU A 185 50.52 -24.03 15.80
C GLU A 185 50.81 -24.13 14.30
N GLN A 186 50.49 -23.09 13.52
CA GLN A 186 50.63 -23.04 12.07
C GLN A 186 51.97 -22.43 11.64
N THR A 187 52.46 -22.81 10.45
CA THR A 187 53.61 -22.13 9.85
C THR A 187 53.22 -20.70 9.43
N PRO A 188 54.16 -19.77 9.23
CA PRO A 188 53.85 -18.44 8.71
C PRO A 188 53.11 -18.49 7.36
N SER A 189 53.48 -19.42 6.48
CA SER A 189 52.80 -19.64 5.20
C SER A 189 51.36 -20.14 5.39
N ASP A 190 51.14 -21.11 6.30
CA ASP A 190 49.79 -21.62 6.60
C ASP A 190 48.89 -20.54 7.22
N ASN A 191 49.46 -19.67 8.06
CA ASN A 191 48.76 -18.51 8.61
C ASN A 191 48.29 -17.56 7.50
N ALA A 192 49.17 -17.21 6.55
CA ALA A 192 48.78 -16.41 5.39
C ALA A 192 47.67 -17.10 4.57
N GLN A 193 47.81 -18.39 4.30
CA GLN A 193 46.80 -19.19 3.59
C GLN A 193 45.45 -19.19 4.31
N ALA A 194 45.44 -19.23 5.65
CA ALA A 194 44.22 -19.15 6.46
C ALA A 194 43.52 -17.79 6.29
N TYR A 195 44.27 -16.70 6.24
CA TYR A 195 43.73 -15.37 5.94
C TYR A 195 43.16 -15.28 4.52
N PHE A 196 43.84 -15.85 3.51
CA PHE A 196 43.28 -15.93 2.16
C PHE A 196 42.02 -16.80 2.08
N LYS A 197 41.91 -17.88 2.88
CA LYS A 197 40.68 -18.68 2.97
C LYS A 197 39.52 -17.86 3.54
N LYS A 198 39.76 -17.06 4.59
CA LYS A 198 38.75 -16.14 5.15
C LYS A 198 38.29 -15.12 4.12
N TYR A 199 39.24 -14.47 3.43
CA TYR A 199 38.95 -13.55 2.33
C TYR A 199 38.14 -14.21 1.21
N THR A 200 38.53 -15.40 0.73
CA THR A 200 37.81 -16.12 -0.34
C THR A 200 36.38 -16.45 0.06
N LYS A 201 36.16 -16.87 1.32
CA LYS A 201 34.82 -17.12 1.86
C LYS A 201 33.98 -15.84 1.87
N ALA A 202 34.55 -14.74 2.33
CA ALA A 202 33.88 -13.45 2.37
C ALA A 202 33.57 -12.89 0.96
N LYS A 203 34.50 -13.02 0.01
CA LYS A 203 34.30 -12.64 -1.40
C LYS A 203 33.15 -13.40 -2.06
N ARG A 204 33.03 -14.72 -1.81
CA ARG A 204 31.87 -15.51 -2.28
C ARG A 204 30.57 -15.00 -1.66
N GLY A 205 30.59 -14.68 -0.36
CA GLY A 205 29.47 -14.06 0.34
C GLY A 205 29.06 -12.72 -0.29
N ARG A 206 30.02 -11.85 -0.60
CA ARG A 206 29.79 -10.55 -1.25
C ARG A 206 29.06 -10.69 -2.58
N SER A 207 29.51 -11.61 -3.45
CA SER A 207 28.86 -11.86 -4.74
C SER A 207 27.40 -12.30 -4.57
N ARG A 208 27.11 -13.16 -3.59
CA ARG A 208 25.74 -13.56 -3.27
C ARG A 208 24.91 -12.41 -2.70
N ILE A 209 25.48 -11.58 -1.83
CA ILE A 209 24.81 -10.38 -1.29
C ILE A 209 24.46 -9.41 -2.42
N GLN A 210 25.37 -9.19 -3.37
CA GLN A 210 25.12 -8.34 -4.54
C GLN A 210 23.97 -8.87 -5.41
N GLN A 211 23.90 -10.19 -5.65
CA GLN A 211 22.75 -10.80 -6.32
C GLN A 211 21.44 -10.58 -5.56
N LEU A 212 21.46 -10.73 -4.23
CA LEU A 212 20.27 -10.50 -3.40
C LEU A 212 19.83 -9.03 -3.39
N ILE A 213 20.76 -8.08 -3.52
CA ILE A 213 20.46 -6.65 -3.68
C ILE A 213 19.80 -6.41 -5.05
N SER A 214 20.34 -6.97 -6.12
CA SER A 214 19.74 -6.86 -7.45
C SER A 214 18.32 -7.46 -7.51
N ASP A 215 18.10 -8.64 -6.91
CA ASP A 215 16.77 -9.23 -6.77
C ASP A 215 15.82 -8.32 -5.96
N LEU A 216 16.36 -7.66 -4.92
CA LEU A 216 15.59 -6.74 -4.08
C LEU A 216 15.19 -5.46 -4.82
N ASP A 217 16.05 -4.93 -5.67
CA ASP A 217 15.76 -3.74 -6.47
C ASP A 217 14.64 -4.04 -7.48
N ALA A 218 14.68 -5.19 -8.16
CA ALA A 218 13.60 -5.66 -9.01
C ALA A 218 12.27 -5.84 -8.24
N ASP A 219 12.34 -6.36 -7.01
CA ASP A 219 11.18 -6.46 -6.12
C ASP A 219 10.58 -5.09 -5.77
N GLN A 220 11.44 -4.07 -5.58
CA GLN A 220 11.02 -2.69 -5.29
C GLN A 220 10.38 -2.01 -6.50
N GLU A 221 10.95 -2.16 -7.70
CA GLU A 221 10.36 -1.68 -8.96
C GLU A 221 8.98 -2.28 -9.19
N THR A 222 8.85 -3.60 -8.98
CA THR A 222 7.57 -4.30 -9.08
C THR A 222 6.55 -3.72 -8.07
N LEU A 223 6.99 -3.43 -6.84
CA LEU A 223 6.11 -2.85 -5.82
C LEU A 223 5.68 -1.41 -6.18
N GLN A 224 6.57 -0.62 -6.78
CA GLN A 224 6.24 0.71 -7.30
C GLN A 224 5.19 0.62 -8.40
N LEU A 225 5.35 -0.30 -9.36
CA LEU A 225 4.35 -0.55 -10.40
C LEU A 225 2.96 -0.84 -9.81
N TYR A 226 2.87 -1.72 -8.82
CA TYR A 226 1.59 -2.02 -8.17
C TYR A 226 1.02 -0.85 -7.38
N THR A 227 1.88 0.01 -6.82
CA THR A 227 1.43 1.23 -6.14
C THR A 227 0.81 2.20 -7.14
N SER A 228 1.47 2.43 -8.29
CA SER A 228 0.91 3.28 -9.35
C SER A 228 -0.39 2.72 -9.93
N LYS A 229 -0.50 1.40 -10.09
CA LYS A 229 -1.75 0.75 -10.50
C LYS A 229 -2.89 0.96 -9.50
N LEU A 230 -2.59 0.95 -8.20
CA LEU A 230 -3.58 1.20 -7.16
C LEU A 230 -4.05 2.66 -7.15
N GLU A 231 -3.13 3.59 -7.38
CA GLU A 231 -3.42 5.03 -7.46
C GLU A 231 -4.36 5.37 -8.63
N SER A 232 -4.27 4.64 -9.74
CA SER A 232 -5.14 4.82 -10.91
C SER A 232 -6.40 3.94 -10.92
N ALA A 233 -6.66 3.16 -9.87
CA ALA A 233 -7.76 2.19 -9.83
C ALA A 233 -9.01 2.76 -9.16
N ASP A 234 -9.98 3.16 -9.98
CA ASP A 234 -11.24 3.77 -9.51
C ASP A 234 -12.45 2.83 -9.56
N THR A 235 -12.29 1.63 -10.11
CA THR A 235 -13.36 0.63 -10.23
C THR A 235 -13.10 -0.60 -9.39
N LEU A 236 -14.18 -1.23 -8.91
CA LEU A 236 -14.09 -2.48 -8.15
C LEU A 236 -13.38 -3.59 -8.94
N GLU A 237 -13.67 -3.69 -10.24
CA GLU A 237 -13.05 -4.68 -11.12
C GLU A 237 -11.53 -4.47 -11.23
N ALA A 238 -11.08 -3.23 -11.39
CA ALA A 238 -9.64 -2.91 -11.43
C ALA A 238 -8.94 -3.29 -10.12
N LEU A 239 -9.57 -2.99 -8.97
CA LEU A 239 -9.06 -3.34 -7.65
C LEU A 239 -9.01 -4.87 -7.44
N GLN A 240 -10.04 -5.60 -7.86
CA GLN A 240 -10.08 -7.07 -7.78
C GLN A 240 -9.01 -7.71 -8.67
N ARG A 241 -8.81 -7.18 -9.88
CA ARG A 241 -7.74 -7.63 -10.78
C ARG A 241 -6.36 -7.38 -10.16
N LEU A 242 -6.14 -6.20 -9.59
CA LEU A 242 -4.90 -5.88 -8.90
C LEU A 242 -4.65 -6.81 -7.70
N ARG A 243 -5.70 -7.11 -6.92
CA ARG A 243 -5.63 -8.09 -5.82
C ARG A 243 -5.21 -9.47 -6.31
N ALA A 244 -5.79 -9.93 -7.42
CA ALA A 244 -5.41 -11.21 -8.03
C ALA A 244 -3.95 -11.21 -8.51
N GLU A 245 -3.49 -10.14 -9.16
CA GLU A 245 -2.09 -9.99 -9.58
C GLU A 245 -1.13 -10.04 -8.36
N LEU A 246 -1.43 -9.31 -7.30
CA LEU A 246 -0.64 -9.29 -6.07
C LEU A 246 -0.59 -10.66 -5.38
N SER A 247 -1.70 -11.39 -5.36
CA SER A 247 -1.74 -12.74 -4.78
C SER A 247 -0.85 -13.72 -5.55
N ARG A 248 -0.87 -13.67 -6.88
CA ARG A 248 -0.01 -14.51 -7.74
C ARG A 248 1.46 -14.16 -7.57
N ALA A 249 1.79 -12.87 -7.52
CA ALA A 249 3.15 -12.40 -7.28
C ALA A 249 3.67 -12.85 -5.91
N ALA A 250 2.83 -12.80 -4.87
CA ALA A 250 3.20 -13.27 -3.53
C ALA A 250 3.45 -14.79 -3.47
N ILE A 251 2.62 -15.60 -4.14
CA ILE A 251 2.79 -17.06 -4.22
C ILE A 251 4.06 -17.43 -5.01
N SER A 252 4.29 -16.77 -6.15
CA SER A 252 5.49 -16.98 -6.97
C SER A 252 6.78 -16.72 -6.20
N ARG A 253 6.80 -15.66 -5.37
CA ARG A 253 7.95 -15.35 -4.50
C ARG A 253 8.10 -16.31 -3.33
N HIS A 254 7.04 -16.95 -2.84
CA HIS A 254 7.15 -17.96 -1.78
C HIS A 254 7.77 -19.26 -2.31
N ASN A 255 7.34 -19.69 -3.51
CA ASN A 255 7.88 -20.88 -4.17
C ASN A 255 9.34 -20.73 -4.60
N SER A 256 9.79 -19.51 -4.93
CA SER A 256 11.19 -19.23 -5.26
C SER A 256 12.12 -19.22 -4.03
N VAL A 257 11.59 -18.92 -2.84
CA VAL A 257 12.35 -18.98 -1.58
C VAL A 257 12.53 -20.42 -1.11
N GLU A 258 11.50 -21.27 -1.17
CA GLU A 258 11.60 -22.69 -0.79
C GLU A 258 12.52 -23.51 -1.70
N SER A 259 12.54 -23.21 -3.00
CA SER A 259 13.43 -23.87 -3.97
C SER A 259 14.91 -23.44 -3.83
N ARG A 260 15.17 -22.24 -3.27
CA ARG A 260 16.53 -21.71 -3.04
C ARG A 260 17.13 -22.11 -1.69
N SER A 261 16.35 -22.67 -0.77
CA SER A 261 16.81 -23.18 0.55
C SER A 261 17.23 -24.65 0.56
N ARG A 262 17.14 -25.37 -0.58
CA ARG A 262 17.48 -26.80 -0.70
C ARG A 262 18.86 -27.11 -1.29
N TRP A 263 19.76 -26.13 -1.42
CA TRP A 263 21.10 -26.32 -2.00
C TRP A 263 22.19 -25.69 -1.16
#